data_AF-S3ZMR0-F1
#
_entry.id   AF-S3ZMR0-F1
#
_cell.length_a   1.000
_cell.length_b   1.000
_cell.length_c   1.000
_cell.angle_alpha   90.00
_cell.angle_beta   90.00
_cell.angle_gamma   90.00
#
_symmetry.space_group_name_H-M   'P 1'
#
loop_
_entity.id
_entity.type
_entity.pdbx_description
1 polymer ?
#
loop_
_entity_poly.entity_id
_entity_poly.type
_entity_poly.pdbx_seq_one_letter_code
_entity_poly.pdbx_strand_id
1 'polypeptide(L)'
;MLFDWFLTRQESRGVRGDLLEIGVYMGKSAIFLGHHLRDGEDYTVCDLFEDEAPDGANKAESNKSYPTLTKQVFERNYLSFHDALPRVLRGPSSLVPDEVPPKSCRFVHVDASHLYEHVYGDIGAARDALLPEGVVVLDDFRSEHTPGVSIAAWEAVLNRGLRPICLSTQKLYGTWDDPAPVQEELLAMVRGRDDCHLSVQEAAGHRIIRVKSKKGMPAPAFPPSRHHRAPEPAARTAPQSPAAGSRRPPAASSRARRIAADLLPPVVTRAVRRGRAR
;
A
#
# COMPACT_ATOMS: atom_id res chain seq x y z
N MET A 1 -7.33 -0.18 6.70
CA MET A 1 -7.70 -0.11 8.11
C MET A 1 -6.61 0.55 8.93
N LEU A 2 -5.45 -0.07 9.18
CA LEU A 2 -4.42 0.58 10.02
C LEU A 2 -3.91 1.89 9.39
N PHE A 3 -3.54 1.85 8.11
CA PHE A 3 -3.11 3.02 7.34
C PHE A 3 -4.09 4.21 7.48
N ASP A 4 -5.35 3.96 7.13
CA ASP A 4 -6.50 4.86 7.29
C ASP A 4 -6.68 5.39 8.72
N TRP A 5 -6.60 4.50 9.71
CA TRP A 5 -6.77 4.85 11.12
C TRP A 5 -5.68 5.80 11.62
N PHE A 6 -4.42 5.57 11.26
CA PHE A 6 -3.32 6.46 11.65
C PHE A 6 -3.48 7.87 11.06
N LEU A 7 -3.81 7.96 9.77
CA LEU A 7 -4.01 9.25 9.09
C LEU A 7 -5.23 10.00 9.64
N THR A 8 -6.37 9.31 9.78
CA THR A 8 -7.59 9.87 10.38
C THR A 8 -7.36 10.31 11.84
N ARG A 9 -6.57 9.55 12.60
CA ARG A 9 -6.20 9.93 13.97
C ARG A 9 -5.42 11.25 13.99
N GLN A 10 -4.40 11.38 13.15
CA GLN A 10 -3.62 12.62 13.05
C GLN A 10 -4.51 13.81 12.67
N GLU A 11 -5.41 13.61 11.70
CA GLU A 11 -6.38 14.62 11.27
C GLU A 11 -7.30 15.08 12.39
N SER A 12 -7.91 14.13 13.11
CA SER A 12 -8.86 14.43 14.21
C SER A 12 -8.21 15.13 15.40
N ARG A 13 -6.89 14.94 15.60
CA ARG A 13 -6.08 15.64 16.59
C ARG A 13 -5.51 16.97 16.10
N GLY A 14 -5.77 17.35 14.85
CA GLY A 14 -5.26 18.59 14.28
C GLY A 14 -3.75 18.56 13.99
N VAL A 15 -3.12 17.39 13.95
CA VAL A 15 -1.73 17.25 13.50
C VAL A 15 -1.67 17.64 12.02
N ARG A 16 -0.76 18.56 11.69
CA ARG A 16 -0.51 19.03 10.33
C ARG A 16 0.92 18.72 9.95
N GLY A 17 1.12 18.44 8.68
CA GLY A 17 2.43 18.19 8.10
C GLY A 17 2.31 17.43 6.80
N ASP A 18 3.40 17.40 6.07
CA ASP A 18 3.47 16.84 4.73
C ASP A 18 3.35 15.31 4.77
N LEU A 19 3.11 14.75 3.59
CA LEU A 19 3.11 13.31 3.35
C LEU A 19 4.34 12.96 2.50
N LEU A 20 4.95 11.81 2.79
CA LEU A 20 6.04 11.27 1.98
C LEU A 20 5.85 9.78 1.76
N GLU A 21 6.07 9.35 0.52
CA GLU A 21 6.18 7.94 0.17
C GLU A 21 7.44 7.66 -0.64
N ILE A 22 8.24 6.70 -0.18
CA ILE A 22 9.47 6.23 -0.82
C ILE A 22 9.18 4.83 -1.36
N GLY A 23 9.13 4.69 -2.69
CA GLY A 23 8.62 3.51 -3.39
C GLY A 23 7.11 3.59 -3.56
N VAL A 24 6.64 3.93 -4.76
CA VAL A 24 5.20 4.05 -5.07
C VAL A 24 4.70 3.02 -6.07
N TYR A 25 5.60 2.45 -6.88
CA TYR A 25 5.25 1.53 -7.95
C TYR A 25 4.12 2.11 -8.83
N MET A 26 3.01 1.39 -9.00
CA MET A 26 1.84 1.82 -9.77
C MET A 26 0.87 2.72 -8.99
N GLY A 27 1.22 3.12 -7.76
CA GLY A 27 0.56 4.19 -6.99
C GLY A 27 -0.59 3.77 -6.09
N LYS A 28 -0.76 2.49 -5.76
CA LYS A 28 -1.93 2.04 -4.96
C LYS A 28 -1.98 2.69 -3.57
N SER A 29 -0.89 2.61 -2.82
CA SER A 29 -0.73 3.27 -1.53
C SER A 29 -0.73 4.78 -1.73
N ALA A 30 -0.02 5.30 -2.73
CA ALA A 30 0.02 6.73 -2.99
C ALA A 30 -1.36 7.36 -3.24
N ILE A 31 -2.20 6.70 -4.04
CA ILE A 31 -3.60 7.10 -4.23
C ILE A 31 -4.32 7.14 -2.89
N PHE A 32 -4.10 6.15 -2.02
CA PHE A 32 -4.71 6.13 -0.70
C PHE A 32 -4.22 7.29 0.18
N LEU A 33 -2.90 7.51 0.29
CA LEU A 33 -2.32 8.64 1.04
C LEU A 33 -2.84 9.98 0.54
N GLY A 34 -2.96 10.17 -0.78
CA GLY A 34 -3.44 11.40 -1.38
C GLY A 34 -4.84 11.82 -0.92
N HIS A 35 -5.71 10.89 -0.48
CA HIS A 35 -7.03 11.24 0.07
C HIS A 35 -6.96 11.87 1.46
N HIS A 36 -5.82 11.73 2.13
CA HIS A 36 -5.55 12.31 3.45
C HIS A 36 -4.73 13.60 3.36
N LEU A 37 -4.40 14.07 2.15
CA LEU A 37 -3.72 15.35 1.95
C LEU A 37 -4.68 16.50 2.28
N ARG A 38 -4.23 17.44 3.14
CA ARG A 38 -5.05 18.58 3.58
C ARG A 38 -4.54 19.89 2.98
N ASP A 39 -5.41 20.90 2.98
CA ASP A 39 -5.04 22.24 2.58
C ASP A 39 -3.81 22.76 3.36
N GLY A 40 -2.80 23.21 2.61
CA GLY A 40 -1.54 23.72 3.14
C GLY A 40 -0.51 22.64 3.52
N GLU A 41 -0.76 21.37 3.22
CA GLU A 41 0.22 20.29 3.29
C GLU A 41 0.72 19.96 1.87
N ASP A 42 1.96 19.51 1.75
CA ASP A 42 2.53 18.97 0.52
C ASP A 42 2.56 17.44 0.54
N TYR A 43 2.47 16.82 -0.64
CA TYR A 43 2.69 15.38 -0.80
C TYR A 43 3.82 15.13 -1.79
N THR A 44 4.86 14.44 -1.32
CA THR A 44 6.01 14.03 -2.14
C THR A 44 6.06 12.50 -2.29
N VAL A 45 6.32 12.04 -3.51
CA VAL A 45 6.59 10.63 -3.80
C VAL A 45 7.96 10.47 -4.43
N CYS A 46 8.70 9.43 -4.07
CA CYS A 46 10.02 9.12 -4.62
C CYS A 46 10.08 7.70 -5.16
N ASP A 47 10.50 7.51 -6.41
CA ASP A 47 10.66 6.18 -7.03
C ASP A 47 11.66 6.24 -8.20
N LEU A 48 12.30 5.11 -8.49
CA LEU A 48 13.17 4.96 -9.65
C LEU A 48 12.37 4.92 -10.95
N PHE A 49 11.14 4.39 -10.93
CA PHE A 49 10.34 4.11 -12.11
C PHE A 49 11.11 3.31 -13.18
N GLU A 50 11.32 3.87 -14.37
CA GLU A 50 12.07 3.27 -15.45
C GLU A 50 13.61 3.45 -15.32
N ASP A 51 14.09 4.16 -14.31
CA ASP A 51 15.53 4.35 -14.10
C ASP A 51 16.19 3.09 -13.54
N GLU A 52 17.43 2.85 -13.97
CA GLU A 52 18.24 1.78 -13.38
C GLU A 52 18.65 2.15 -11.97
N ALA A 53 18.49 1.20 -11.04
CA ALA A 53 19.09 1.32 -9.73
C ALA A 53 20.62 1.44 -9.86
N PRO A 54 21.28 2.26 -9.02
CA PRO A 54 22.71 2.56 -9.16
C PRO A 54 23.64 1.34 -8.93
N ASP A 55 23.13 0.23 -8.39
CA ASP A 55 23.86 -0.97 -8.04
C ASP A 55 23.34 -2.26 -8.72
N GLY A 56 24.26 -3.14 -9.10
CA GLY A 56 23.95 -4.36 -9.86
C GLY A 56 23.05 -5.38 -9.15
N ALA A 57 23.00 -5.34 -7.81
CA ALA A 57 22.14 -6.22 -7.00
C ALA A 57 20.65 -5.81 -7.10
N ASN A 58 20.33 -4.52 -6.97
CA ASN A 58 18.97 -4.02 -7.22
C ASN A 58 18.55 -4.22 -8.68
N LYS A 59 19.48 -4.15 -9.64
CA LYS A 59 19.17 -4.36 -11.06
C LYS A 59 18.59 -5.75 -11.33
N ALA A 60 19.08 -6.78 -10.64
CA ALA A 60 18.54 -8.14 -10.75
C ALA A 60 17.13 -8.27 -10.15
N GLU A 61 16.85 -7.48 -9.12
CA GLU A 61 15.55 -7.43 -8.45
C GLU A 61 14.51 -6.67 -9.31
N SER A 62 14.84 -5.46 -9.75
CA SER A 62 13.98 -4.61 -10.58
C SER A 62 13.61 -5.27 -11.92
N ASN A 63 14.60 -5.86 -12.61
CA ASN A 63 14.38 -6.56 -13.89
C ASN A 63 13.48 -7.79 -13.77
N LYS A 64 13.43 -8.44 -12.60
CA LYS A 64 12.60 -9.62 -12.38
C LYS A 64 11.16 -9.26 -12.00
N SER A 65 10.96 -8.07 -11.42
CA SER A 65 9.69 -7.69 -10.80
C SER A 65 8.84 -6.74 -11.65
N TYR A 66 9.40 -5.83 -12.47
CA TYR A 66 8.62 -4.68 -12.99
C TYR A 66 8.88 -4.23 -14.43
N PRO A 67 8.75 -5.09 -15.47
CA PRO A 67 8.99 -4.69 -16.87
C PRO A 67 7.99 -3.66 -17.45
N THR A 68 7.03 -3.17 -16.67
CA THR A 68 5.95 -2.26 -17.11
C THR A 68 5.80 -1.01 -16.22
N LEU A 69 6.66 -0.84 -15.22
CA LEU A 69 6.63 0.36 -14.38
C LEU A 69 7.23 1.53 -15.13
N THR A 70 6.45 2.59 -15.30
CA THR A 70 6.94 3.91 -15.75
C THR A 70 6.29 4.99 -14.92
N LYS A 71 6.94 6.15 -14.82
CA LYS A 71 6.36 7.34 -14.17
C LYS A 71 4.97 7.66 -14.73
N GLN A 72 4.78 7.52 -16.04
CA GLN A 72 3.51 7.78 -16.72
C GLN A 72 2.38 6.83 -16.27
N VAL A 73 2.69 5.55 -15.99
CA VAL A 73 1.69 4.60 -15.49
C VAL A 73 1.23 5.01 -14.09
N PHE A 74 2.16 5.38 -13.22
CA PHE A 74 1.85 5.92 -11.90
C PHE A 74 0.98 7.18 -12.00
N GLU A 75 1.42 8.19 -12.77
CA GLU A 75 0.71 9.47 -12.91
C GLU A 75 -0.71 9.27 -13.43
N ARG A 76 -0.89 8.44 -14.46
CA ARG A 76 -2.22 8.11 -15.01
C ARG A 76 -3.10 7.42 -13.96
N ASN A 77 -2.55 6.46 -13.22
CA ASN A 77 -3.31 5.78 -12.19
C ASN A 77 -3.70 6.76 -11.07
N TYR A 78 -2.79 7.62 -10.63
CA TYR A 78 -3.03 8.61 -9.59
C TYR A 78 -4.13 9.61 -10.00
N LEU A 79 -4.02 10.19 -11.20
CA LEU A 79 -5.00 11.13 -11.75
C LEU A 79 -6.37 10.50 -12.03
N SER A 80 -6.47 9.17 -12.03
CA SER A 80 -7.75 8.49 -12.10
C SER A 80 -8.57 8.63 -10.80
N PHE A 81 -7.97 9.12 -9.71
CA PHE A 81 -8.61 9.31 -8.39
C PHE A 81 -8.47 10.73 -7.86
N HIS A 82 -7.40 11.44 -8.23
CA HIS A 82 -7.08 12.79 -7.77
C HIS A 82 -7.07 13.81 -8.91
N ASP A 83 -7.19 15.09 -8.58
CA ASP A 83 -7.23 16.18 -9.58
C ASP A 83 -5.85 16.73 -9.94
N ALA A 84 -4.86 16.58 -9.06
CA ALA A 84 -3.49 17.01 -9.27
C ALA A 84 -2.49 15.92 -8.83
N LEU A 85 -1.30 15.91 -9.41
CA LEU A 85 -0.22 15.01 -9.02
C LEU A 85 0.44 15.48 -7.72
N PRO A 86 0.97 14.57 -6.89
CA PRO A 86 1.94 14.93 -5.86
C PRO A 86 3.24 15.41 -6.53
N ARG A 87 4.14 15.99 -5.74
CA ARG A 87 5.52 16.22 -6.20
C ARG A 87 6.20 14.88 -6.42
N VAL A 88 6.61 14.60 -7.66
CA VAL A 88 7.26 13.33 -8.03
C VAL A 88 8.77 13.52 -8.12
N LEU A 89 9.51 12.94 -7.18
CA LEU A 89 10.95 12.78 -7.25
C LEU A 89 11.25 11.48 -8.00
N ARG A 90 11.75 11.61 -9.23
CA ARG A 90 12.23 10.47 -10.01
C ARG A 90 13.71 10.27 -9.73
N GLY A 91 14.06 9.13 -9.15
CA GLY A 91 15.45 8.78 -8.84
C GLY A 91 15.58 7.94 -7.57
N PRO A 92 16.83 7.66 -7.15
CA PRO A 92 17.08 6.92 -5.93
C PRO A 92 16.57 7.69 -4.71
N SER A 93 16.15 6.95 -3.68
CA SER A 93 15.67 7.50 -2.41
C SER A 93 16.72 8.33 -1.66
N SER A 94 18.00 8.23 -2.03
CA SER A 94 19.07 9.09 -1.54
C SER A 94 18.88 10.58 -1.88
N LEU A 95 17.97 10.92 -2.79
CA LEU A 95 17.59 12.32 -3.08
C LEU A 95 16.67 12.92 -2.02
N VAL A 96 15.93 12.09 -1.27
CA VAL A 96 14.89 12.54 -0.33
C VAL A 96 15.41 13.55 0.70
N PRO A 97 16.59 13.36 1.35
CA PRO A 97 17.09 14.30 2.35
C PRO A 97 17.33 15.73 1.82
N ASP A 98 17.66 15.88 0.53
CA ASP A 98 17.93 17.18 -0.09
C ASP A 98 16.64 17.84 -0.63
N GLU A 99 15.64 17.03 -0.97
CA GLU A 99 14.42 17.47 -1.66
C GLU A 99 13.22 17.69 -0.71
N VAL A 100 13.22 17.02 0.45
CA VAL A 100 12.16 17.08 1.47
C VAL A 100 12.67 17.83 2.70
N PRO A 101 12.01 18.94 3.13
CA PRO A 101 12.47 19.68 4.29
C PRO A 101 12.49 18.82 5.56
N PRO A 102 13.50 18.95 6.43
CA PRO A 102 13.54 18.20 7.67
C PRO A 102 12.36 18.57 8.56
N LYS A 103 11.81 17.58 9.29
CA LYS A 103 10.68 17.74 10.22
C LYS A 103 9.43 18.38 9.61
N SER A 104 9.16 18.11 8.33
CA SER A 104 7.99 18.60 7.60
C SER A 104 6.85 17.58 7.57
N CYS A 105 7.17 16.29 7.51
CA CYS A 105 6.19 15.24 7.26
C CYS A 105 5.54 14.73 8.54
N ARG A 106 4.21 14.59 8.56
CA ARG A 106 3.50 13.88 9.64
C ARG A 106 3.45 12.37 9.42
N PHE A 107 3.61 11.93 8.18
CA PHE A 107 3.48 10.52 7.81
C PHE A 107 4.44 10.16 6.68
N VAL A 108 5.24 9.11 6.88
CA VAL A 108 6.20 8.59 5.89
C VAL A 108 5.94 7.11 5.66
N HIS A 109 5.79 6.70 4.40
CA HIS A 109 5.72 5.29 3.99
C HIS A 109 6.99 4.89 3.22
N VAL A 110 7.61 3.76 3.59
CA VAL A 110 8.82 3.22 2.96
C VAL A 110 8.52 1.82 2.41
N ASP A 111 8.62 1.68 1.09
CA ASP A 111 8.28 0.49 0.29
C ASP A 111 9.11 0.45 -1.03
N ALA A 112 10.40 0.81 -0.98
CA ALA A 112 11.22 1.03 -2.19
C ALA A 112 12.13 -0.14 -2.59
N SER A 113 12.96 -0.64 -1.68
CA SER A 113 13.95 -1.70 -1.96
C SER A 113 13.83 -2.83 -0.95
N HIS A 114 14.33 -4.02 -1.31
CA HIS A 114 14.43 -5.16 -0.40
C HIS A 114 15.83 -5.37 0.18
N LEU A 115 16.81 -4.53 -0.23
CA LEU A 115 18.19 -4.61 0.25
C LEU A 115 18.38 -3.76 1.51
N TYR A 116 19.18 -4.29 2.43
CA TYR A 116 19.41 -3.68 3.73
C TYR A 116 19.94 -2.25 3.64
N GLU A 117 20.91 -2.01 2.76
CA GLU A 117 21.64 -0.75 2.63
C GLU A 117 20.71 0.41 2.23
N HIS A 118 19.79 0.14 1.30
CA HIS A 118 18.81 1.12 0.82
C HIS A 118 17.75 1.38 1.89
N VAL A 119 17.17 0.33 2.47
CA VAL A 119 16.15 0.47 3.52
C VAL A 119 16.71 1.17 4.76
N TYR A 120 17.98 0.90 5.12
CA TYR A 120 18.66 1.60 6.21
C TYR A 120 18.73 3.12 5.97
N GLY A 121 19.08 3.51 4.74
CA GLY A 121 19.08 4.90 4.28
C GLY A 121 17.68 5.51 4.30
N ASP A 122 16.68 4.80 3.77
CA ASP A 122 15.28 5.25 3.72
C ASP A 122 14.70 5.48 5.10
N ILE A 123 14.98 4.60 6.06
CA ILE A 123 14.59 4.79 7.47
C ILE A 123 15.27 6.05 8.05
N GLY A 124 16.50 6.36 7.63
CA GLY A 124 17.20 7.59 8.00
C GLY A 124 16.50 8.83 7.44
N ALA A 125 16.24 8.84 6.14
CA ALA A 125 15.51 9.93 5.49
C ALA A 125 14.11 10.13 6.11
N ALA A 126 13.40 9.03 6.42
CA ALA A 126 12.12 9.08 7.12
C ALA A 126 12.24 9.71 8.52
N ARG A 127 13.27 9.36 9.29
CA ARG A 127 13.52 9.96 10.60
C ARG A 127 13.74 11.46 10.51
N ASP A 128 14.52 11.91 9.54
CA ASP A 128 14.88 13.32 9.38
C ASP A 128 13.70 14.14 8.85
N ALA A 129 12.86 13.57 7.99
CA ALA A 129 11.66 14.19 7.46
C ALA A 129 10.52 14.30 8.47
N LEU A 130 10.40 13.37 9.43
CA LEU A 130 9.27 13.33 10.36
C LEU A 130 9.31 14.45 11.42
N LEU A 131 8.14 15.07 11.64
CA LEU A 131 7.88 15.94 12.79
C LEU A 131 7.67 15.13 14.09
N PRO A 132 7.71 15.77 15.28
CA PRO A 132 7.36 15.11 16.55
C PRO A 132 5.96 14.48 16.49
N GLU A 133 5.78 13.29 17.08
CA GLU A 133 4.57 12.45 16.91
C GLU A 133 4.31 11.92 15.47
N GLY A 134 5.23 12.16 14.54
CA GLY A 134 5.17 11.63 13.17
C GLY A 134 5.23 10.10 13.14
N VAL A 135 4.61 9.50 12.11
CA VAL A 135 4.52 8.05 11.95
C VAL A 135 5.29 7.61 10.71
N VAL A 136 6.18 6.63 10.88
CA VAL A 136 6.79 5.89 9.77
C VAL A 136 6.12 4.53 9.62
N VAL A 137 5.92 4.11 8.37
CA VAL A 137 5.42 2.79 8.02
C VAL A 137 6.43 2.11 7.11
N LEU A 138 6.95 0.97 7.56
CA LEU A 138 7.89 0.14 6.80
C LEU A 138 7.14 -1.06 6.24
N ASP A 139 7.05 -1.18 4.92
CA ASP A 139 6.46 -2.35 4.27
C ASP A 139 7.41 -3.55 4.27
N ASP A 140 6.87 -4.74 3.98
CA ASP A 140 7.60 -6.00 3.80
C ASP A 140 8.61 -6.43 4.88
N PHE A 141 8.58 -5.85 6.08
CA PHE A 141 9.52 -6.20 7.18
C PHE A 141 9.38 -7.65 7.70
N ARG A 142 8.42 -8.43 7.19
CA ARG A 142 8.21 -9.85 7.53
C ARG A 142 8.10 -10.76 6.31
N SER A 143 8.32 -10.23 5.12
CA SER A 143 8.31 -11.01 3.90
C SER A 143 9.58 -11.88 3.83
N GLU A 144 9.43 -13.17 3.57
CA GLU A 144 10.56 -14.12 3.61
C GLU A 144 11.66 -13.81 2.57
N HIS A 145 11.26 -13.16 1.49
CA HIS A 145 12.13 -12.80 0.37
C HIS A 145 12.82 -11.44 0.56
N THR A 146 12.52 -10.73 1.65
CA THR A 146 13.01 -9.37 1.96
C THR A 146 13.75 -9.33 3.31
N PRO A 147 14.73 -10.22 3.56
CA PRO A 147 15.42 -10.27 4.85
C PRO A 147 16.16 -8.96 5.17
N GLY A 148 16.63 -8.22 4.16
CA GLY A 148 17.27 -6.92 4.34
C GLY A 148 16.36 -5.88 5.00
N VAL A 149 15.08 -5.85 4.59
CA VAL A 149 14.05 -4.98 5.19
C VAL A 149 13.82 -5.31 6.65
N SER A 150 13.71 -6.61 6.95
CA SER A 150 13.52 -7.11 8.32
C SER A 150 14.68 -6.69 9.23
N ILE A 151 15.92 -6.85 8.74
CA ILE A 151 17.13 -6.49 9.48
C ILE A 151 17.18 -4.98 9.70
N ALA A 152 16.95 -4.16 8.67
CA ALA A 152 16.98 -2.70 8.77
C ALA A 152 15.90 -2.17 9.73
N ALA A 153 14.69 -2.71 9.67
CA ALA A 153 13.60 -2.30 10.56
C ALA A 153 13.91 -2.59 12.04
N TRP A 154 14.40 -3.79 12.36
CA TRP A 154 14.73 -4.14 13.75
C TRP A 154 16.03 -3.51 14.24
N GLU A 155 17.02 -3.31 13.36
CA GLU A 155 18.21 -2.51 13.65
C GLU A 155 17.82 -1.08 14.04
N ALA A 156 16.92 -0.46 13.29
CA ALA A 156 16.45 0.88 13.59
C ALA A 156 15.74 0.97 14.95
N VAL A 157 15.00 -0.09 15.33
CA VAL A 157 14.35 -0.19 16.64
C VAL A 157 15.39 -0.29 17.76
N LEU A 158 16.34 -1.22 17.62
CA LEU A 158 17.27 -1.56 18.70
C LEU A 158 18.40 -0.53 18.85
N ASN A 159 18.81 0.13 17.76
CA ASN A 159 20.03 0.93 17.73
C ASN A 159 19.79 2.40 17.35
N ARG A 160 18.69 2.73 16.67
CA ARG A 160 18.44 4.08 16.13
C ARG A 160 17.18 4.75 16.70
N GLY A 161 16.63 4.17 17.76
CA GLY A 161 15.56 4.77 18.58
C GLY A 161 14.17 4.74 17.94
N LEU A 162 13.97 3.97 16.87
CA LEU A 162 12.62 3.76 16.33
C LEU A 162 11.79 2.99 17.36
N ARG A 163 10.62 3.50 17.74
CA ARG A 163 9.74 2.86 18.72
C ARG A 163 8.53 2.27 17.99
N PRO A 164 8.34 0.93 18.01
CA PRO A 164 7.20 0.31 17.38
C PRO A 164 5.88 0.75 18.01
N ILE A 165 4.93 1.20 17.18
CA ILE A 165 3.54 1.42 17.60
C ILE A 165 2.78 0.10 17.47
N CYS A 166 2.77 -0.47 16.26
CA CYS A 166 2.14 -1.76 16.00
C CYS A 166 2.68 -2.45 14.76
N LEU A 167 2.37 -3.74 14.64
CA LEU A 167 2.68 -4.56 13.49
C LEU A 167 1.38 -5.08 12.87
N SER A 168 1.35 -5.06 11.55
CA SER A 168 0.41 -5.85 10.75
C SER A 168 1.06 -7.15 10.27
N THR A 169 0.46 -7.82 9.29
CA THR A 169 1.10 -8.98 8.66
C THR A 169 2.40 -8.60 7.94
N GLN A 170 2.41 -7.49 7.20
CA GLN A 170 3.54 -7.08 6.36
C GLN A 170 4.16 -5.73 6.72
N LYS A 171 3.48 -4.91 7.54
CA LYS A 171 3.93 -3.54 7.88
C LYS A 171 4.29 -3.37 9.34
N LEU A 172 5.38 -2.67 9.61
CA LEU A 172 5.73 -2.11 10.92
C LEU A 172 5.36 -0.64 10.93
N TYR A 173 4.57 -0.21 11.91
CA TYR A 173 4.27 1.19 12.17
C TYR A 173 5.09 1.64 13.38
N GLY A 174 5.80 2.75 13.26
CA GLY A 174 6.66 3.25 14.33
C GLY A 174 6.68 4.77 14.41
N THR A 175 7.28 5.27 15.48
CA THR A 175 7.56 6.69 15.69
C THR A 175 8.87 6.83 16.46
N TRP A 176 9.52 8.00 16.40
CA TRP A 176 10.67 8.31 17.26
C TRP A 176 10.28 8.99 18.58
N ASP A 177 8.99 9.30 18.77
CA ASP A 177 8.46 9.90 20.00
C ASP A 177 7.91 8.84 20.99
N ASP A 178 7.17 9.24 22.02
CA ASP A 178 6.46 8.32 22.91
C ASP A 178 5.31 7.58 22.15
N PRO A 179 5.38 6.25 21.96
CA PRO A 179 4.33 5.51 21.30
C PRO A 179 3.11 5.27 22.22
N ALA A 180 3.23 5.46 23.54
CA ALA A 180 2.20 5.01 24.49
C ALA A 180 0.81 5.62 24.21
N PRO A 181 0.65 6.93 23.92
CA PRO A 181 -0.67 7.50 23.64
C PRO A 181 -1.34 6.88 22.42
N VAL A 182 -0.60 6.72 21.32
CA VAL A 182 -1.14 6.13 20.08
C VAL A 182 -1.38 4.62 20.23
N GLN A 183 -0.56 3.92 21.02
CA GLN A 183 -0.76 2.52 21.34
C GLN A 183 -2.04 2.28 22.15
N GLU A 184 -2.33 3.10 23.16
CA GLU A 184 -3.55 2.97 23.96
C GLU A 184 -4.81 3.25 23.13
N GLU A 185 -4.79 4.28 22.28
CA GLU A 185 -5.89 4.57 21.35
C GLU A 185 -6.10 3.44 20.35
N LEU A 186 -5.01 2.84 19.83
CA LEU A 186 -5.08 1.69 18.93
C LEU A 186 -5.70 0.47 19.61
N LEU A 187 -5.31 0.18 20.85
CA LEU A 187 -5.85 -0.94 21.62
C LEU A 187 -7.34 -0.75 21.90
N ALA A 188 -7.75 0.47 22.27
CA ALA A 188 -9.15 0.80 22.47
C ALA A 188 -9.97 0.56 21.18
N MET A 189 -9.47 1.03 20.03
CA MET A 189 -10.12 0.82 18.74
C MET A 189 -10.21 -0.67 18.37
N VAL A 190 -9.12 -1.43 18.49
CA VAL A 190 -9.08 -2.83 18.04
C VAL A 190 -9.87 -3.76 18.98
N ARG A 191 -9.91 -3.49 20.30
CA ARG A 191 -10.70 -4.28 21.26
C ARG A 191 -12.21 -4.22 20.97
N GLY A 192 -12.69 -3.15 20.35
CA GLY A 192 -14.08 -3.02 19.92
C GLY A 192 -14.43 -3.77 18.64
N ARG A 193 -13.47 -4.49 18.02
CA ARG A 193 -13.63 -5.16 16.73
C ARG A 193 -13.61 -6.67 16.87
N ASP A 194 -14.48 -7.33 16.12
CA ASP A 194 -14.55 -8.79 16.02
C ASP A 194 -13.89 -9.34 14.74
N ASP A 195 -13.43 -8.48 13.83
CA ASP A 195 -12.86 -8.84 12.52
C ASP A 195 -11.32 -8.91 12.50
N CYS A 196 -10.67 -8.63 13.64
CA CYS A 196 -9.23 -8.65 13.80
C CYS A 196 -8.79 -9.54 14.98
N HIS A 197 -7.60 -10.10 14.89
CA HIS A 197 -6.87 -10.67 16.01
C HIS A 197 -5.92 -9.62 16.58
N LEU A 198 -5.95 -9.49 17.90
CA LEU A 198 -5.08 -8.61 18.67
C LEU A 198 -4.18 -9.45 19.57
N SER A 199 -2.89 -9.13 19.60
CA SER A 199 -1.96 -9.63 20.61
C SER A 199 -0.97 -8.55 20.99
N VAL A 200 -0.48 -8.59 22.22
CA VAL A 200 0.54 -7.68 22.75
C VAL A 200 1.65 -8.53 23.32
N GLN A 201 2.90 -8.19 22.98
CA GLN A 201 4.08 -8.90 23.44
C GLN A 201 5.15 -7.88 23.87
N GLU A 202 5.87 -8.19 24.94
CA GLU A 202 7.08 -7.44 25.30
C GLU A 202 8.28 -8.11 24.63
N ALA A 203 9.09 -7.35 23.91
CA ALA A 203 10.35 -7.84 23.34
C ALA A 203 11.39 -6.71 23.29
N ALA A 204 12.61 -7.02 23.74
CA ALA A 204 13.73 -6.08 23.76
C ALA A 204 13.40 -4.70 24.39
N GLY A 205 12.57 -4.68 25.44
CA GLY A 205 12.16 -3.44 26.11
C GLY A 205 11.06 -2.65 25.38
N HIS A 206 10.47 -3.20 24.33
CA HIS A 206 9.36 -2.60 23.60
C HIS A 206 8.07 -3.40 23.75
N ARG A 207 6.98 -2.68 23.94
CA ARG A 207 5.62 -3.20 23.80
C ARG A 207 5.26 -3.30 22.32
N ILE A 208 5.09 -4.51 21.82
CA ILE A 208 4.78 -4.81 20.43
C ILE A 208 3.31 -5.22 20.31
N ILE A 209 2.49 -4.30 19.81
CA ILE A 209 1.10 -4.59 19.46
C ILE A 209 1.05 -5.22 18.08
N ARG A 210 0.37 -6.36 17.94
CA ARG A 210 0.16 -7.04 16.67
C ARG A 210 -1.32 -7.10 16.34
N VAL A 211 -1.68 -6.55 15.19
CA VAL A 211 -3.03 -6.55 14.65
C VAL A 211 -3.05 -7.34 13.35
N LYS A 212 -3.81 -8.44 13.32
CA LYS A 212 -3.92 -9.32 12.16
C LYS A 212 -5.37 -9.45 11.75
N SER A 213 -5.69 -9.17 10.48
CA SER A 213 -7.03 -9.41 9.92
C SER A 213 -7.47 -10.87 10.08
N LYS A 214 -8.73 -11.10 10.45
CA LYS A 214 -9.33 -12.44 10.39
C LYS A 214 -9.59 -12.84 8.94
N LYS A 215 -9.68 -14.15 8.70
CA LYS A 215 -10.03 -14.68 7.39
C LYS A 215 -11.42 -14.16 6.98
N GLY A 216 -11.50 -13.54 5.81
CA GLY A 216 -12.76 -12.98 5.30
C GLY A 216 -13.05 -11.55 5.75
N MET A 217 -12.15 -10.89 6.50
CA MET A 217 -12.25 -9.46 6.74
C MET A 217 -12.30 -8.73 5.38
N PRO A 218 -13.33 -7.92 5.13
CA PRO A 218 -13.43 -7.20 3.86
C PRO A 218 -12.25 -6.23 3.73
N ALA A 219 -11.77 -6.06 2.51
CA ALA A 219 -10.85 -4.97 2.23
C ALA A 219 -11.56 -3.64 2.55
N PRO A 220 -10.83 -2.63 3.06
CA PRO A 220 -11.36 -1.29 3.17
C PRO A 220 -11.95 -0.85 1.84
N ALA A 221 -13.05 -0.09 1.88
CA ALA A 221 -13.60 0.51 0.68
C ALA A 221 -12.51 1.37 0.02
N PHE A 222 -12.26 1.11 -1.26
CA PHE A 222 -11.38 1.95 -2.07
C PHE A 222 -12.29 2.80 -2.96
N PRO A 223 -12.08 4.12 -3.01
CA PRO A 223 -12.92 4.98 -3.82
C PRO A 223 -12.89 4.51 -5.28
N PRO A 224 -14.02 4.52 -6.01
CA PRO A 224 -14.02 4.17 -7.42
C PRO A 224 -13.22 5.23 -8.21
N SER A 225 -12.52 4.80 -9.27
CA SER A 225 -11.86 5.76 -10.15
C SER A 225 -12.89 6.60 -10.91
N ARG A 226 -12.48 7.77 -11.41
CA ARG A 226 -13.32 8.61 -12.29
C ARG A 226 -13.73 7.92 -13.60
N HIS A 227 -13.14 6.77 -13.91
CA HIS A 227 -13.46 5.94 -15.07
C HIS A 227 -14.41 4.77 -14.74
N HIS A 228 -14.72 4.55 -13.45
CA HIS A 228 -15.60 3.47 -13.04
C HIS A 228 -17.02 3.69 -13.57
N ARG A 229 -17.53 2.68 -14.30
CA ARG A 229 -18.94 2.60 -14.68
C ARG A 229 -19.60 1.51 -13.85
N ALA A 230 -20.65 1.88 -13.11
CA ALA A 230 -21.44 0.90 -12.40
C ALA A 230 -22.01 -0.13 -13.41
N PRO A 231 -21.95 -1.44 -13.12
CA PRO A 231 -22.55 -2.43 -13.99
C PRO A 231 -24.06 -2.17 -14.08
N GLU A 232 -24.60 -2.09 -15.31
CA GLU A 232 -26.04 -1.96 -15.51
C GLU A 232 -26.76 -3.13 -14.84
N PRO A 233 -27.86 -2.87 -14.09
CA PRO A 233 -28.65 -3.96 -13.53
C PRO A 233 -29.16 -4.83 -14.67
N ALA A 234 -28.81 -6.11 -14.65
CA ALA A 234 -29.25 -7.07 -15.65
C ALA A 234 -30.78 -6.99 -15.79
N ALA A 235 -31.25 -6.58 -16.98
CA ALA A 235 -32.67 -6.58 -17.29
C ALA A 235 -33.22 -7.96 -16.95
N ARG A 236 -34.19 -8.01 -16.01
CA ARG A 236 -34.89 -9.25 -15.68
C ARG A 236 -35.50 -9.77 -16.97
N THR A 237 -34.95 -10.84 -17.53
CA THR A 237 -35.58 -11.53 -18.66
C THR A 237 -36.95 -12.00 -18.20
N ALA A 238 -37.99 -11.38 -18.73
CA ALA A 238 -39.36 -11.82 -18.52
C ALA A 238 -39.46 -13.31 -18.93
N PRO A 239 -40.19 -14.14 -18.17
CA PRO A 239 -40.36 -15.54 -18.53
C PRO A 239 -41.05 -15.62 -19.90
N GLN A 240 -40.35 -16.17 -20.90
CA GLN A 240 -40.92 -16.45 -22.21
C GLN A 240 -41.98 -17.54 -22.06
N SER A 241 -43.20 -17.28 -22.54
CA SER A 241 -44.28 -18.26 -22.63
C SER A 241 -43.87 -19.44 -23.54
N PRO A 242 -44.29 -20.67 -23.23
CA PRO A 242 -43.86 -21.84 -23.98
C PRO A 242 -44.52 -21.87 -25.36
N ALA A 243 -43.73 -21.64 -26.41
CA ALA A 243 -44.15 -21.91 -27.78
C ALA A 243 -44.00 -23.41 -28.09
N ALA A 244 -45.04 -23.96 -28.70
CA ALA A 244 -45.19 -25.37 -29.01
C ALA A 244 -44.24 -25.88 -30.11
N GLY A 245 -43.69 -27.08 -29.89
CA GLY A 245 -43.43 -28.10 -30.91
C GLY A 245 -42.45 -27.78 -32.04
N SER A 246 -41.17 -28.12 -31.87
CA SER A 246 -40.35 -28.63 -32.98
C SER A 246 -39.26 -29.59 -32.50
N ARG A 247 -38.94 -30.58 -33.36
CA ARG A 247 -38.21 -31.82 -33.09
C ARG A 247 -36.72 -31.57 -32.75
N ARG A 248 -36.19 -32.34 -31.80
CA ARG A 248 -34.87 -32.20 -31.16
C ARG A 248 -33.80 -33.05 -31.89
N PRO A 249 -32.68 -32.48 -32.38
CA PRO A 249 -31.48 -33.25 -32.73
C PRO A 249 -30.53 -33.37 -31.51
N PRO A 250 -29.60 -34.36 -31.49
CA PRO A 250 -28.87 -34.75 -30.30
C PRO A 250 -27.82 -33.73 -29.86
N ALA A 251 -27.57 -33.72 -28.54
CA ALA A 251 -26.75 -32.75 -27.83
C ALA A 251 -25.25 -32.93 -28.08
N ALA A 252 -24.60 -31.86 -28.54
CA ALA A 252 -23.14 -31.69 -28.46
C ALA A 252 -22.83 -30.56 -27.46
N SER A 253 -21.85 -30.82 -26.59
CA SER A 253 -21.55 -30.07 -25.38
C SER A 253 -21.13 -28.62 -25.63
N SER A 254 -21.83 -27.70 -24.96
CA SER A 254 -21.60 -26.27 -24.98
C SER A 254 -20.50 -25.85 -23.99
N ARG A 255 -19.39 -25.31 -24.47
CA ARG A 255 -18.59 -24.32 -23.73
C ARG A 255 -18.18 -23.16 -24.64
N ALA A 256 -19.05 -22.15 -24.60
CA ALA A 256 -18.75 -20.71 -24.60
C ALA A 256 -17.92 -20.12 -25.77
N ARG A 257 -18.62 -19.75 -26.85
CA ARG A 257 -18.39 -18.46 -27.50
C ARG A 257 -18.89 -17.35 -26.57
N ARG A 258 -17.98 -16.52 -26.05
CA ARG A 258 -18.23 -15.09 -25.89
C ARG A 258 -16.87 -14.39 -25.90
N ILE A 259 -16.50 -13.93 -27.10
CA ILE A 259 -15.40 -13.01 -27.34
C ILE A 259 -15.95 -11.59 -27.18
N ALA A 260 -15.13 -10.76 -26.54
CA ALA A 260 -15.09 -9.29 -26.57
C ALA A 260 -16.17 -8.49 -25.80
N ALA A 261 -15.72 -7.30 -25.38
CA ALA A 261 -16.37 -6.23 -24.61
C ALA A 261 -16.31 -6.44 -23.07
N ASP A 262 -15.68 -5.60 -22.25
CA ASP A 262 -15.27 -4.21 -22.46
C ASP A 262 -14.26 -3.72 -21.36
N LEU A 263 -13.27 -2.94 -21.81
CA LEU A 263 -12.51 -1.90 -21.09
C LEU A 263 -11.36 -2.28 -20.11
N LEU A 264 -10.22 -2.75 -20.64
CA LEU A 264 -8.88 -2.49 -20.07
C LEU A 264 -7.81 -2.41 -21.20
N PRO A 265 -6.93 -1.39 -21.24
CA PRO A 265 -5.71 -1.41 -22.06
C PRO A 265 -4.70 -2.45 -21.54
N PRO A 266 -3.89 -3.06 -22.43
CA PRO A 266 -3.25 -4.34 -22.17
C PRO A 266 -1.95 -4.18 -21.37
N VAL A 267 -1.86 -4.90 -20.24
CA VAL A 267 -0.72 -5.70 -19.74
C VAL A 267 -0.86 -5.78 -18.22
N VAL A 268 -1.74 -6.66 -17.70
CA VAL A 268 -1.54 -7.45 -16.46
C VAL A 268 -2.60 -8.57 -16.46
N THR A 269 -2.33 -9.70 -17.13
CA THR A 269 -3.07 -10.96 -16.84
C THR A 269 -2.20 -12.18 -17.13
N ARG A 270 -1.22 -12.44 -16.26
CA ARG A 270 -0.62 -13.79 -16.12
C ARG A 270 0.09 -13.99 -14.78
N ALA A 271 -0.66 -13.98 -13.66
CA ALA A 271 -0.13 -14.49 -12.38
C ALA A 271 -1.19 -15.00 -11.37
N VAL A 272 -2.45 -15.28 -11.76
CA VAL A 272 -3.48 -15.78 -10.81
C VAL A 272 -4.14 -17.09 -11.28
N ARG A 273 -3.41 -17.96 -11.97
CA ARG A 273 -3.96 -19.28 -12.34
C ARG A 273 -2.97 -20.43 -12.28
N ARG A 274 -2.26 -20.58 -11.16
CA ARG A 274 -1.63 -21.85 -10.71
C ARG A 274 -1.61 -21.90 -9.19
N GLY A 275 -2.73 -22.37 -8.62
CA GLY A 275 -2.91 -22.63 -7.18
C GLY A 275 -4.08 -23.59 -6.92
N ARG A 276 -4.43 -24.41 -7.92
CA ARG A 276 -5.39 -25.51 -7.83
C ARG A 276 -4.85 -26.68 -8.64
N ALA A 277 -3.78 -27.29 -8.15
CA ALA A 277 -3.41 -28.68 -8.40
C ALA A 277 -2.25 -29.01 -7.47
N ARG A 278 -2.50 -29.97 -6.58
CA ARG A 278 -1.64 -30.56 -5.52
C ARG A 278 -1.74 -29.85 -4.18
#